data_AF-T0HRN8-F1
#
_entry.id   AF-T0HRN8-F1
#
_cell.length_a   1.000
_cell.length_b   1.000
_cell.length_c   1.000
_cell.angle_alpha   90.00
_cell.angle_beta   90.00
_cell.angle_gamma   90.00
#
_symmetry.space_group_name_H-M   'P 1'
#
loop_
_entity.id
_entity.type
_entity.pdbx_description
1 polymer ?
#
loop_
_entity_poly.entity_id
_entity_poly.type
_entity_poly.pdbx_seq_one_letter_code
_entity_poly.pdbx_strand_id
1 'polypeptide(L)'
;MKLMLGRPGAGAWQGEGEGSDTLALAEGFETAAAFTRLNAIRCWASMGARRYAHPRLPDTLRRLILAGDDDAEGQRAVEFAETIYARPGLVIERSFPPGHNDWADVLESMR
;
A
#
# COMPACT_ATOMS: atom_id res chain seq x y z
N MET A 1 11.08 -6.94 -14.92
CA MET A 1 10.01 -7.85 -14.44
C MET A 1 10.38 -8.33 -13.04
N LYS A 2 9.57 -8.00 -12.02
CA LYS A 2 9.74 -8.55 -10.66
C LYS A 2 9.15 -9.96 -10.64
N LEU A 3 9.90 -10.96 -10.17
CA LEU A 3 9.48 -12.36 -10.12
C LEU A 3 9.30 -12.80 -8.66
N MET A 4 8.19 -13.49 -8.37
CA MET A 4 7.98 -14.24 -7.13
C MET A 4 8.13 -15.74 -7.41
N LEU A 5 8.93 -16.43 -6.59
CA LEU A 5 9.03 -17.89 -6.64
C LEU A 5 7.94 -18.50 -5.75
N GLY A 6 6.94 -19.15 -6.36
CA GLY A 6 5.86 -19.83 -5.63
C GLY A 6 4.65 -18.94 -5.32
N ARG A 7 3.75 -19.44 -4.44
CA ARG A 7 2.52 -18.74 -4.04
C ARG A 7 2.74 -18.03 -2.70
N PRO A 8 2.75 -16.69 -2.65
CA PRO A 8 3.01 -15.94 -1.41
C PRO A 8 1.82 -15.94 -0.42
N GLY A 9 0.65 -16.48 -0.80
CA GLY A 9 -0.55 -16.46 0.04
C GLY A 9 -0.89 -15.04 0.50
N ALA A 10 -1.13 -14.87 1.81
CA ALA A 10 -1.41 -13.59 2.44
C ALA A 10 -0.17 -12.76 2.82
N GLY A 11 1.01 -13.13 2.35
CA GLY A 11 2.25 -12.41 2.62
C GLY A 11 2.32 -11.06 1.90
N ALA A 12 2.87 -10.06 2.58
CA ALA A 12 3.24 -8.75 2.05
C ALA A 12 4.68 -8.44 2.41
N TRP A 13 5.35 -7.59 1.60
CA TRP A 13 6.59 -6.97 2.05
C TRP A 13 6.23 -5.88 3.06
N GLN A 14 6.87 -5.86 4.23
CA GLN A 14 6.40 -5.04 5.35
C GLN A 14 7.17 -3.72 5.56
N GLY A 15 8.17 -3.44 4.72
CA GLY A 15 9.02 -2.26 4.87
C GLY A 15 9.78 -2.20 6.20
N GLU A 16 10.36 -1.03 6.45
CA GLU A 16 11.04 -0.67 7.69
C GLU A 16 10.06 0.01 8.68
N GLY A 17 10.40 0.01 9.97
CA GLY A 17 9.63 0.65 11.04
C GLY A 17 8.91 -0.32 11.99
N GLU A 18 8.59 0.18 13.20
CA GLU A 18 7.89 -0.60 14.22
C GLU A 18 6.39 -0.72 13.94
N GLY A 19 5.72 -1.66 14.62
CA GLY A 19 4.27 -1.80 14.52
C GLY A 19 3.56 -0.60 15.14
N SER A 20 2.70 0.06 14.38
CA SER A 20 1.81 1.13 14.86
C SER A 20 0.34 0.77 14.60
N ASP A 21 -0.58 1.54 15.16
CA ASP A 21 -2.02 1.41 14.86
C ASP A 21 -2.40 1.98 13.47
N THR A 22 -1.43 2.60 12.79
CA THR A 22 -1.52 3.14 11.43
C THR A 22 -0.60 2.37 10.48
N LEU A 23 -1.11 2.03 9.31
CA LEU A 23 -0.38 1.33 8.28
C LEU A 23 -0.77 1.87 6.90
N ALA A 24 0.21 2.05 6.02
CA ALA A 24 -0.04 2.24 4.60
C ALA A 24 0.16 0.91 3.85
N LEU A 25 -0.56 0.74 2.73
CA LEU A 25 -0.41 -0.39 1.82
C LEU A 25 -0.35 0.13 0.39
N ALA A 26 0.70 -0.24 -0.34
CA ALA A 26 0.90 0.07 -1.74
C ALA A 26 0.98 -1.19 -2.61
N GLU A 27 1.04 -1.00 -3.92
CA GLU A 27 1.15 -2.08 -4.89
C GLU A 27 2.58 -2.64 -4.96
N GLY A 28 3.53 -1.77 -5.29
CA GLY A 28 4.95 -2.05 -5.45
C GLY A 28 5.77 -1.75 -4.19
N PHE A 29 6.96 -2.33 -4.11
CA PHE A 29 7.87 -2.07 -2.99
C PHE A 29 8.56 -0.71 -3.13
N GLU A 30 8.82 -0.23 -4.35
CA GLU A 30 9.34 1.12 -4.61
C GLU A 30 8.32 2.18 -4.17
N THR A 31 7.06 2.05 -4.59
CA THR A 31 5.93 2.89 -4.15
C THR A 31 5.81 2.89 -2.61
N ALA A 32 5.85 1.72 -1.97
CA ALA A 32 5.77 1.62 -0.52
C ALA A 32 6.96 2.29 0.20
N ALA A 33 8.19 2.08 -0.30
CA ALA A 33 9.38 2.71 0.26
C ALA A 33 9.33 4.24 0.12
N ALA A 34 8.91 4.73 -1.04
CA ALA A 34 8.74 6.16 -1.30
C ALA A 34 7.68 6.78 -0.39
N PHE A 35 6.50 6.15 -0.28
CA PHE A 35 5.43 6.59 0.61
C PHE A 35 5.90 6.68 2.07
N THR A 36 6.65 5.67 2.52
CA THR A 36 7.21 5.65 3.88
C THR A 36 8.13 6.84 4.11
N ARG A 37 9.01 7.14 3.15
CA ARG A 37 9.96 8.25 3.27
C ARG A 37 9.28 9.62 3.23
N LEU A 38 8.26 9.78 2.39
CA LEU A 38 7.54 11.05 2.22
C LEU A 38 6.62 11.37 3.39
N ASN A 39 6.00 10.36 3.99
CA ASN A 39 4.94 10.54 4.98
C ASN A 39 5.33 10.13 6.41
N ALA A 40 6.50 9.51 6.60
CA ALA A 40 6.93 8.90 7.86
C ALA A 40 5.92 7.87 8.43
N ILE A 41 5.17 7.20 7.55
CA ILE A 41 4.20 6.16 7.89
C ILE A 41 4.69 4.84 7.30
N ARG A 42 4.77 3.80 8.12
CA ARG A 42 5.13 2.46 7.65
C ARG A 42 4.21 2.02 6.52
N CYS A 43 4.78 1.65 5.38
CA CYS A 43 4.04 1.17 4.23
C CYS A 43 4.44 -0.26 3.86
N TRP A 44 3.45 -1.13 3.70
CA TRP A 44 3.61 -2.47 3.17
C TRP A 44 3.42 -2.46 1.65
N ALA A 45 3.98 -3.45 0.96
CA ALA A 45 3.68 -3.70 -0.45
C ALA A 45 2.92 -5.02 -0.60
N SER A 46 1.78 -4.94 -1.28
CA SER A 46 0.96 -6.10 -1.65
C SER A 46 1.59 -6.93 -2.76
N MET A 47 2.62 -6.40 -3.44
CA MET A 47 3.35 -7.04 -4.54
C MET A 47 2.44 -7.33 -5.74
N GLY A 48 1.76 -6.29 -6.22
CA GLY A 48 0.92 -6.27 -7.42
C GLY A 48 -0.57 -6.00 -7.15
N ALA A 49 -1.23 -5.28 -8.05
CA ALA A 49 -2.60 -4.75 -7.91
C ALA A 49 -3.61 -5.86 -7.64
N ARG A 50 -3.44 -7.00 -8.31
CA ARG A 50 -4.28 -8.19 -8.14
C ARG A 50 -4.21 -8.78 -6.73
N ARG A 51 -3.19 -8.42 -5.94
CA ARG A 51 -2.99 -8.85 -4.56
C ARG A 51 -3.27 -7.74 -3.55
N TYR A 52 -3.70 -6.55 -3.99
CA TYR A 52 -3.85 -5.37 -3.14
C TYR A 52 -4.78 -5.59 -1.94
N ALA A 53 -5.79 -6.47 -2.09
CA ALA A 53 -6.74 -6.85 -1.04
C ALA A 53 -6.42 -8.20 -0.35
N HIS A 54 -5.22 -8.75 -0.54
CA HIS A 54 -4.85 -10.09 -0.06
C HIS A 54 -4.04 -10.12 1.26
N PRO A 55 -3.13 -9.16 1.54
CA PRO A 55 -2.39 -9.15 2.80
C PRO A 55 -3.28 -9.25 4.03
N ARG A 56 -2.90 -10.09 5.00
CA ARG A 56 -3.58 -10.15 6.29
C ARG A 56 -3.11 -8.99 7.16
N LEU A 57 -4.01 -8.03 7.38
CA LEU A 57 -3.73 -6.88 8.24
C LEU A 57 -3.81 -7.28 9.72
N PRO A 58 -3.02 -6.66 10.62
CA PRO A 58 -3.17 -6.87 12.06
C PRO A 58 -4.56 -6.47 12.54
N ASP A 59 -5.14 -7.25 13.45
CA ASP A 59 -6.46 -6.96 14.03
C ASP A 59 -6.45 -5.69 14.89
N THR A 60 -5.29 -5.31 15.41
CA THR A 60 -5.08 -4.09 16.21
C THR A 60 -5.05 -2.80 15.37
N LEU A 61 -4.98 -2.90 14.04
CA LEU A 61 -4.88 -1.76 13.15
C LEU A 61 -6.15 -0.89 13.24
N ARG A 62 -5.96 0.42 13.39
CA ARG A 62 -7.03 1.43 13.52
C ARG A 62 -7.11 2.36 12.32
N ARG A 63 -6.01 2.53 11.57
CA ARG A 63 -5.97 3.33 10.35
C ARG A 63 -5.21 2.61 9.25
N LEU A 64 -5.82 2.50 8.08
CA LEU A 64 -5.23 1.96 6.87
C LEU A 64 -5.23 3.03 5.77
N ILE A 65 -4.06 3.31 5.20
CA ILE A 65 -3.92 4.18 4.04
C ILE A 65 -3.64 3.31 2.81
N LEU A 66 -4.53 3.36 1.83
CA LEU A 66 -4.35 2.69 0.54
C LEU A 66 -3.58 3.65 -0.38
N ALA A 67 -2.26 3.47 -0.43
CA ALA A 67 -1.33 4.26 -1.22
C ALA A 67 -1.21 3.67 -2.64
N GLY A 68 -2.24 3.90 -3.45
CA GLY A 68 -2.32 3.34 -4.80
C GLY A 68 -1.54 4.14 -5.83
N ASP A 69 -1.22 3.49 -6.94
CA ASP A 69 -0.72 4.15 -8.15
C ASP A 69 -1.91 4.86 -8.83
N ASP A 70 -1.68 6.03 -9.44
CA ASP A 70 -2.70 6.85 -10.10
C ASP A 70 -2.93 6.43 -11.56
N ASP A 71 -3.23 5.14 -11.73
CA ASP A 71 -3.69 4.58 -13.00
C ASP A 71 -5.00 3.81 -12.83
N ALA A 72 -5.59 3.38 -13.94
CA ALA A 72 -6.89 2.70 -13.92
C ALA A 72 -6.86 1.34 -13.20
N GLU A 73 -5.72 0.64 -13.14
CA GLU A 73 -5.59 -0.61 -12.39
C GLU A 73 -5.42 -0.34 -10.89
N GLY A 74 -4.55 0.60 -10.52
CA GLY A 74 -4.32 1.05 -9.15
C GLY A 74 -5.60 1.58 -8.50
N GLN A 75 -6.36 2.44 -9.18
CA GLN A 75 -7.64 2.96 -8.67
C GLN A 75 -8.66 1.85 -8.38
N ARG A 76 -8.81 0.89 -9.31
CA ARG A 76 -9.69 -0.28 -9.11
C ARG A 76 -9.22 -1.17 -7.97
N ALA A 77 -7.91 -1.36 -7.83
CA ALA A 77 -7.32 -2.15 -6.77
C ALA A 77 -7.57 -1.52 -5.39
N VAL A 78 -7.43 -0.19 -5.29
CA VAL A 78 -7.74 0.59 -4.08
C VAL A 78 -9.22 0.50 -3.71
N GLU A 79 -10.13 0.71 -4.66
CA GLU A 79 -11.57 0.61 -4.42
C GLU A 79 -11.98 -0.80 -3.95
N PHE A 80 -11.43 -1.83 -4.59
CA PHE A 80 -11.67 -3.21 -4.19
C PHE A 80 -11.12 -3.49 -2.79
N ALA A 81 -9.89 -3.06 -2.48
CA ALA A 81 -9.27 -3.29 -1.19
C ALA A 81 -9.97 -2.56 -0.05
N GLU A 82 -10.44 -1.33 -0.27
CA GLU A 82 -11.27 -0.62 0.71
C GLU A 82 -12.51 -1.42 1.09
N THR A 83 -13.19 -1.98 0.09
CA THR A 83 -14.37 -2.84 0.30
C THR A 83 -14.02 -4.09 1.10
N ILE A 84 -12.91 -4.77 0.77
CA ILE A 84 -12.50 -6.02 1.42
C ILE A 84 -12.02 -5.79 2.86
N TYR A 85 -11.31 -4.69 3.12
CA TYR A 85 -10.74 -4.41 4.44
C TYR A 85 -11.71 -3.72 5.39
N ALA A 86 -12.82 -3.17 4.89
CA ALA A 86 -13.83 -2.49 5.70
C ALA A 86 -14.27 -3.36 6.88
N ARG A 87 -14.02 -2.85 8.09
CA ARG A 87 -14.42 -3.50 9.34
C ARG A 87 -14.61 -2.46 10.46
N PRO A 88 -15.43 -2.74 11.49
CA PRO A 88 -15.61 -1.82 12.61
C PRO A 88 -14.29 -1.44 13.27
N GLY A 89 -14.12 -0.15 13.55
CA GLY A 89 -12.94 0.38 14.24
C GLY A 89 -11.69 0.56 13.38
N LEU A 90 -11.76 0.27 12.07
CA LEU A 90 -10.71 0.58 11.09
C LEU A 90 -11.16 1.75 10.20
N VAL A 91 -10.41 2.86 10.23
CA VAL A 91 -10.55 3.96 9.28
C VAL A 91 -9.71 3.63 8.04
N ILE A 92 -10.30 3.73 6.85
CA ILE A 92 -9.60 3.53 5.58
C ILE A 92 -9.58 4.84 4.80
N GLU A 93 -8.40 5.21 4.32
CA GLU A 93 -8.18 6.41 3.51
C GLU A 93 -7.49 6.03 2.20
N ARG A 94 -7.86 6.71 1.11
CA ARG A 94 -7.19 6.58 -0.18
C ARG A 94 -6.14 7.68 -0.33
N SER A 95 -4.98 7.33 -0.87
CA SER A 95 -3.91 8.29 -1.15
C SER A 95 -3.29 7.97 -2.50
N PHE A 96 -3.38 8.92 -3.42
CA PHE A 96 -2.80 8.83 -4.76
C PHE A 96 -1.70 9.88 -4.93
N PRO A 97 -0.64 9.57 -5.68
CA PRO A 97 0.47 10.48 -5.93
C PRO A 97 0.01 11.71 -6.73
N PRO A 98 0.23 12.95 -6.24
CA PRO A 98 -0.26 14.13 -6.92
C PRO A 98 0.55 14.44 -8.19
N GLY A 99 -0.07 14.32 -9.37
CA GLY A 99 0.54 14.69 -10.65
C GLY A 99 1.61 13.71 -11.17
N HIS A 100 1.65 12.50 -10.60
CA HIS A 100 2.61 11.44 -10.93
C HIS A 100 1.88 10.10 -11.00
N ASN A 101 2.46 9.08 -11.64
CA ASN A 101 1.80 7.78 -11.76
C ASN A 101 1.93 6.96 -10.48
N ASP A 102 3.07 7.02 -9.79
CA ASP A 102 3.29 6.32 -8.53
C ASP A 102 3.99 7.23 -7.49
N TRP A 103 4.09 6.74 -6.26
CA TRP A 103 4.76 7.48 -5.18
C TRP A 103 6.29 7.55 -5.35
N ALA A 104 6.88 6.65 -6.15
CA ALA A 104 8.32 6.68 -6.42
C ALA A 104 8.66 7.87 -7.32
N ASP A 105 7.87 8.14 -8.36
CA ASP A 105 7.96 9.31 -9.23
C ASP A 105 7.87 10.62 -8.43
N VAL A 106 6.97 10.69 -7.43
CA VAL A 106 6.86 11.85 -6.52
C VAL A 106 8.14 12.06 -5.72
N LEU A 107 8.73 10.99 -5.18
CA LEU A 107 9.96 11.10 -4.41
C LEU A 107 11.15 11.48 -5.31
N GLU A 108 11.19 10.98 -6.54
CA GLU A 108 12.24 11.32 -7.50
C GLU A 108 12.16 12.78 -7.95
N SER A 109 10.97 13.35 -8.11
CA SER A 109 10.81 14.77 -8.50
C SER A 109 11.21 15.77 -7.40
N MET A 110 11.35 15.32 -6.15
CA MET A 110 11.83 16.12 -5.01
C MET A 110 13.36 16.11 -4.84
N ARG A 111 14.10 15.41 -5.71
CA ARG A 111 15.58 15.36 -5.70
C ARG A 111 16.19 16.44 -6.57
#